data_AF-A0A7V5S5T4-F1
#
_entry.id   AF-A0A7V5S5T4-F1
#
_cell.length_a   1.000
_cell.length_b   1.000
_cell.length_c   1.000
_cell.angle_alpha   90.00
_cell.angle_beta   90.00
_cell.angle_gamma   90.00
#
_symmetry.space_group_name_H-M   'P 1'
#
loop_
_entity.id
_entity.type
_entity.pdbx_description
1 polymer ?
#
loop_
_entity_poly.entity_id
_entity_poly.type
_entity_poly.pdbx_seq_one_letter_code
_entity_poly.pdbx_strand_id
1 'polypeptide(L)'
;MTHEDRLALARELAQRILRKYGDAVLGIALYGSVARRADTAYSDIELRVITDDSVVEHDVEYVHTSGAKIEINYEQAKSYLRRAASVDTEWPIWAAIYRQYLVLFEREDFFAQAQRAIENLKDEDFRAAQAQLI
;
A
#
# COMPACT_ATOMS: atom_id res chain seq x y z
N MET A 1 -7.93 -20.69 0.98
CA MET A 1 -8.87 -19.55 1.08
C MET A 1 -9.31 -19.14 -0.32
N THR A 2 -10.57 -18.75 -0.47
CA THR A 2 -11.08 -18.13 -1.72
C THR A 2 -10.70 -16.64 -1.77
N HIS A 3 -10.87 -16.02 -2.95
CA HIS A 3 -10.74 -14.57 -3.10
C HIS A 3 -11.65 -13.80 -2.13
N GLU A 4 -12.91 -14.21 -2.03
CA GLU A 4 -13.88 -13.55 -1.15
C GLU A 4 -13.50 -13.72 0.34
N ASP A 5 -12.95 -14.87 0.74
CA ASP A 5 -12.43 -15.05 2.12
C ASP A 5 -11.26 -14.11 2.41
N ARG A 6 -10.33 -13.93 1.45
CA ARG A 6 -9.20 -13.00 1.61
C ARG A 6 -9.68 -11.56 1.71
N LEU A 7 -10.63 -11.19 0.87
CA LEU A 7 -11.19 -9.84 0.87
C LEU A 7 -11.98 -9.55 2.16
N ALA A 8 -12.72 -10.53 2.67
CA ALA A 8 -13.41 -10.43 3.95
C ALA A 8 -12.40 -10.25 5.10
N LEU A 9 -11.33 -11.05 5.13
CA LEU A 9 -10.26 -10.94 6.13
C LEU A 9 -9.54 -9.58 6.04
N ALA A 10 -9.22 -9.11 4.83
CA ALA A 10 -8.60 -7.81 4.61
C ALA A 10 -9.46 -6.65 5.16
N ARG A 11 -10.78 -6.68 4.92
CA ARG A 11 -11.73 -5.71 5.49
C ARG A 11 -11.80 -5.80 7.00
N GLU A 12 -11.78 -7.00 7.57
CA GLU A 12 -11.77 -7.19 9.02
C GLU A 12 -10.51 -6.59 9.65
N LEU A 13 -9.34 -6.84 9.06
CA LEU A 13 -8.06 -6.27 9.49
C LEU A 13 -8.08 -4.75 9.41
N ALA A 14 -8.58 -4.18 8.29
CA ALA A 14 -8.75 -2.73 8.15
C ALA A 14 -9.61 -2.14 9.29
N GLN A 15 -10.73 -2.79 9.63
CA GLN A 15 -11.59 -2.36 10.74
C GLN A 15 -10.88 -2.46 12.11
N ARG A 16 -10.05 -3.48 12.34
CA ARG A 16 -9.24 -3.59 13.57
C ARG A 16 -8.19 -2.47 13.66
N ILE A 17 -7.55 -2.14 12.55
CA ILE A 17 -6.56 -1.06 12.43
C ILE A 17 -7.22 0.29 12.73
N LEU A 18 -8.38 0.56 12.12
CA LEU A 18 -9.16 1.78 12.38
C LEU A 18 -9.55 1.92 13.85
N ARG A 19 -9.96 0.83 14.52
CA ARG A 19 -10.25 0.86 15.96
C ARG A 19 -9.02 1.13 16.81
N LYS A 20 -7.84 0.67 16.39
CA LYS A 20 -6.58 0.83 17.15
C LYS A 20 -6.01 2.25 17.03
N TYR A 21 -5.99 2.81 15.82
CA TYR A 21 -5.29 4.04 15.52
C TYR A 21 -6.22 5.24 15.25
N GLY A 22 -7.51 5.01 15.04
CA GLY A 22 -8.53 6.05 14.97
C GLY A 22 -8.26 7.08 13.88
N ASP A 23 -8.19 8.35 14.28
CA ASP A 23 -8.00 9.48 13.38
C ASP A 23 -6.60 9.60 12.80
N ALA A 24 -5.62 8.90 13.37
CA ALA A 24 -4.28 8.84 12.81
C ALA A 24 -4.22 8.09 11.47
N VAL A 25 -5.26 7.29 11.12
CA VAL A 25 -5.33 6.58 9.84
C VAL A 25 -5.96 7.47 8.77
N LEU A 26 -5.19 7.71 7.71
CA LEU A 26 -5.60 8.51 6.55
C LEU A 26 -6.04 7.64 5.37
N GLY A 27 -5.52 6.42 5.26
CA GLY A 27 -5.87 5.49 4.21
C GLY A 27 -5.52 4.05 4.53
N ILE A 28 -6.31 3.11 4.03
CA ILE A 28 -5.99 1.68 4.04
C ILE A 28 -6.31 1.13 2.66
N ALA A 29 -5.32 0.48 2.04
CA ALA A 29 -5.51 -0.17 0.75
C ALA A 29 -4.94 -1.59 0.76
N LEU A 30 -5.66 -2.49 0.11
CA LEU A 30 -5.16 -3.80 -0.27
C LEU A 30 -4.40 -3.66 -1.58
N TYR A 31 -3.24 -4.28 -1.71
CA TYR A 31 -2.50 -4.31 -2.97
C TYR A 31 -2.19 -5.75 -3.41
N GLY A 32 -1.35 -5.89 -4.43
CA GLY A 32 -0.85 -7.19 -4.85
C GLY A 32 -1.85 -8.04 -5.61
N SER A 33 -1.78 -9.37 -5.42
CA SER A 33 -2.58 -10.32 -6.21
C SER A 33 -4.07 -10.26 -5.87
N VAL A 34 -4.42 -10.07 -4.59
CA VAL A 34 -5.81 -10.03 -4.13
C VAL A 34 -6.51 -8.78 -4.65
N ALA A 35 -5.86 -7.61 -4.59
CA ALA A 35 -6.45 -6.36 -5.12
C ALA A 35 -6.77 -6.44 -6.62
N ARG A 36 -5.98 -7.20 -7.39
CA ARG A 36 -6.16 -7.40 -8.84
C ARG A 36 -7.08 -8.56 -9.20
N ARG A 37 -7.66 -9.25 -8.21
CA ARG A 37 -8.46 -10.46 -8.41
C ARG A 37 -7.68 -11.55 -9.18
N ALA A 38 -6.37 -11.59 -8.97
CA ALA A 38 -5.43 -12.53 -9.59
C ALA A 38 -4.80 -13.47 -8.54
N ASP A 39 -5.36 -13.50 -7.33
CA ASP A 39 -4.90 -14.36 -6.26
C ASP A 39 -5.20 -15.83 -6.52
N THR A 40 -4.28 -16.67 -6.07
CA THR A 40 -4.34 -18.12 -6.21
C THR A 40 -4.57 -18.78 -4.85
N ALA A 41 -4.57 -20.11 -4.79
CA ALA A 41 -4.73 -20.85 -3.54
C ALA A 41 -3.71 -20.46 -2.45
N TYR A 42 -2.51 -19.98 -2.83
CA TYR A 42 -1.39 -19.69 -1.93
C TYR A 42 -1.00 -18.21 -1.84
N SER A 43 -1.79 -17.33 -2.47
CA SER A 43 -1.58 -15.89 -2.33
C SER A 43 -1.76 -15.43 -0.88
N ASP A 44 -0.89 -14.51 -0.48
CA ASP A 44 -0.92 -13.74 0.76
C ASP A 44 -1.93 -12.57 0.69
N ILE A 45 -2.02 -11.82 1.79
CA ILE A 45 -2.84 -10.61 1.91
C ILE A 45 -1.91 -9.47 2.32
N GLU A 46 -1.83 -8.46 1.46
CA GLU A 46 -0.89 -7.35 1.60
C GLU A 46 -1.66 -6.04 1.76
N LEU A 47 -1.53 -5.41 2.93
CA LEU A 47 -2.20 -4.16 3.28
C LEU A 47 -1.19 -3.03 3.42
N ARG A 48 -1.56 -1.86 2.92
CA ARG A 48 -0.87 -0.61 3.18
C ARG A 48 -1.73 0.29 4.04
N VAL A 49 -1.18 0.75 5.16
CA VAL A 49 -1.85 1.65 6.10
C VAL A 49 -1.10 2.97 6.07
N ILE A 50 -1.80 4.01 5.64
CA ILE A 50 -1.29 5.38 5.61
C ILE A 50 -1.72 6.07 6.89
N THR A 51 -0.75 6.64 7.58
CA THR A 51 -0.94 7.32 8.86
C THR A 51 -0.43 8.76 8.83
N ASP A 52 -0.86 9.56 9.80
CA ASP A 52 -0.17 10.80 10.12
C ASP A 52 1.17 10.55 10.83
N ASP A 53 1.83 11.62 11.27
CA ASP A 53 3.16 11.56 11.88
C ASP A 53 3.16 11.00 13.31
N SER A 54 1.99 10.73 13.92
CA SER A 54 1.87 10.18 15.28
C SER A 54 2.13 8.67 15.35
N VAL A 55 2.04 7.97 14.21
CA VAL A 55 2.34 6.54 14.10
C VAL A 55 3.69 6.35 13.43
N VAL A 56 4.58 5.62 14.09
CA VAL A 56 5.91 5.29 13.55
C VAL A 56 5.74 4.27 12.42
N GLU A 57 6.49 4.45 11.33
CA GLU A 57 6.52 3.50 10.22
C GLU A 57 7.06 2.14 10.70
N HIS A 58 6.35 1.07 10.36
CA HIS A 58 6.74 -0.29 10.69
C HIS A 58 5.97 -1.30 9.85
N ASP A 59 6.51 -2.52 9.76
CA ASP A 59 5.86 -3.63 9.10
C ASP A 59 5.40 -4.68 10.11
N VAL A 60 4.27 -5.29 9.81
CA VAL A 60 3.74 -6.43 10.57
C VAL A 60 3.52 -7.59 9.60
N GLU A 61 4.24 -8.68 9.84
CA GLU A 61 4.11 -9.91 9.08
C GLU A 61 3.84 -11.10 9.99
N TYR A 62 2.85 -11.91 9.63
CA TYR A 62 2.53 -13.14 10.37
C TYR A 62 1.68 -14.10 9.52
N VAL A 63 1.62 -15.36 9.95
CA VAL A 63 0.67 -16.34 9.40
C VAL A 63 -0.61 -16.30 10.24
N HIS A 64 -1.73 -15.93 9.61
CA HIS A 64 -3.03 -15.91 10.27
C HIS A 64 -3.55 -17.33 10.51
N THR A 65 -4.46 -17.50 11.47
CA THR A 65 -5.07 -18.81 11.79
C THR A 65 -5.84 -19.43 10.63
N SER A 66 -6.21 -18.63 9.62
CA SER A 66 -6.78 -19.11 8.36
C SER A 66 -5.74 -19.71 7.37
N GLY A 67 -4.45 -19.66 7.71
CA GLY A 67 -3.34 -20.16 6.91
C GLY A 67 -2.74 -19.17 5.91
N ALA A 68 -3.32 -17.96 5.75
CA ALA A 68 -2.75 -16.93 4.88
C ALA A 68 -1.59 -16.20 5.58
N LYS A 69 -0.50 -15.91 4.84
CA LYS A 69 0.46 -14.88 5.24
C LYS A 69 -0.21 -13.53 5.12
N ILE A 70 -0.06 -12.72 6.15
CA ILE A 70 -0.51 -11.33 6.21
C ILE A 70 0.73 -10.44 6.26
N GLU A 71 0.71 -9.39 5.47
CA GLU A 71 1.66 -8.29 5.50
C GLU A 71 0.90 -6.98 5.66
N ILE A 72 1.32 -6.15 6.59
CA ILE A 72 0.74 -4.82 6.83
C ILE A 72 1.89 -3.83 6.96
N ASN A 73 2.04 -2.95 5.97
CA ASN A 73 3.03 -1.88 6.02
C ASN A 73 2.35 -0.60 6.51
N TYR A 74 2.86 -0.04 7.60
CA TYR A 74 2.45 1.25 8.12
C TYR A 74 3.43 2.31 7.64
N GLU A 75 2.91 3.29 6.89
CA GLU A 75 3.71 4.37 6.32
C GLU A 75 3.10 5.72 6.67
N GLN A 76 3.94 6.72 6.91
CA GLN A 76 3.46 8.08 7.13
C GLN A 76 3.10 8.71 5.77
N ALA A 77 2.02 9.47 5.73
CA ALA A 77 1.53 10.14 4.52
C ALA A 77 2.63 10.94 3.81
N LYS A 78 3.45 11.67 4.57
CA LYS A 78 4.58 12.44 4.02
C LYS A 78 5.61 11.55 3.31
N SER A 79 5.88 10.35 3.82
CA SER A 79 6.83 9.42 3.21
C SER A 79 6.23 8.75 1.98
N TYR A 80 4.97 8.35 2.07
CA TYR A 80 4.23 7.76 0.95
C TYR A 80 4.14 8.73 -0.23
N LEU A 81 3.73 9.98 0.00
CA LEU A 81 3.64 11.00 -1.04
C LEU A 81 5.01 11.40 -1.60
N ARG A 82 6.03 11.51 -0.74
CA ARG A 82 7.41 11.76 -1.19
C ARG A 82 7.88 10.65 -2.14
N ARG A 83 7.61 9.39 -1.81
CA ARG A 83 8.02 8.24 -2.62
C ARG A 83 7.20 8.12 -3.90
N ALA A 84 5.92 8.44 -3.87
CA ALA A 84 5.07 8.55 -5.06
C ALA A 84 5.59 9.61 -6.05
N ALA A 85 6.16 10.70 -5.54
CA ALA A 85 6.71 11.80 -6.31
C ALA A 85 8.19 11.62 -6.71
N SER A 86 8.77 10.41 -6.55
CA SER A 86 10.17 10.15 -6.86
C SER A 86 10.36 8.90 -7.71
N VAL A 87 11.40 8.88 -8.53
CA VAL A 87 11.89 7.71 -9.26
C VAL A 87 13.30 7.40 -8.79
N ASP A 88 13.52 6.16 -8.38
CA ASP A 88 14.85 5.62 -8.11
C ASP A 88 15.06 4.30 -8.89
N THR A 89 16.14 3.58 -8.58
CA THR A 89 16.54 2.36 -9.29
C THR A 89 15.59 1.18 -9.10
N GLU A 90 14.87 1.14 -7.99
CA GLU A 90 13.96 0.03 -7.69
C GLU A 90 12.48 0.45 -7.94
N TRP A 91 12.23 1.68 -8.42
CA TRP A 91 10.90 2.19 -8.82
C TRP A 91 10.02 1.20 -9.59
N PRO A 92 10.53 0.45 -10.60
CA PRO A 92 9.72 -0.54 -11.31
C PRO A 92 9.11 -1.65 -10.43
N ILE A 93 9.69 -1.90 -9.24
CA ILE A 93 9.26 -2.92 -8.30
C ILE A 93 8.02 -2.46 -7.53
N TRP A 94 8.02 -1.24 -6.99
CA TRP A 94 6.91 -0.76 -6.16
C TRP A 94 5.96 0.20 -6.86
N ALA A 95 6.26 0.74 -8.06
CA ALA A 95 5.37 1.69 -8.71
C ALA A 95 3.94 1.15 -8.88
N ALA A 96 3.80 -0.17 -9.02
CA ALA A 96 2.53 -0.87 -9.06
C ALA A 96 1.64 -0.61 -7.83
N ILE A 97 2.21 -0.41 -6.63
CA ILE A 97 1.45 -0.20 -5.38
C ILE A 97 0.60 1.06 -5.41
N TYR A 98 0.89 2.00 -6.31
CA TYR A 98 0.16 3.26 -6.47
C TYR A 98 -0.82 3.25 -7.65
N ARG A 99 -0.96 2.13 -8.35
CA ARG A 99 -1.89 1.99 -9.48
C ARG A 99 -2.78 0.74 -9.37
N GLN A 100 -2.36 -0.23 -8.57
CA GLN A 100 -2.96 -1.56 -8.50
C GLN A 100 -3.34 -1.89 -7.05
N TYR A 101 -4.23 -1.07 -6.49
CA TYR A 101 -4.74 -1.24 -5.14
C TYR A 101 -6.28 -1.20 -5.12
N LEU A 102 -6.83 -1.77 -4.06
CA LEU A 102 -8.24 -1.68 -3.70
C LEU A 102 -8.35 -0.91 -2.38
N VAL A 103 -8.95 0.28 -2.43
CA VAL A 103 -9.17 1.11 -1.24
C VAL A 103 -10.16 0.41 -0.31
N LEU A 104 -9.76 0.22 0.94
CA LEU A 104 -10.60 -0.31 2.02
C LEU A 104 -11.12 0.81 2.93
N PHE A 105 -10.37 1.91 3.04
CA PHE A 105 -10.72 3.11 3.79
C PHE A 105 -9.87 4.29 3.29
N GLU A 106 -10.43 5.50 3.27
CA GLU A 106 -9.65 6.72 3.08
C GLU A 106 -10.33 7.94 3.71
N ARG A 107 -9.52 8.97 3.96
CA ARG A 107 -9.95 10.34 4.29
C ARG A 107 -9.44 11.28 3.21
N GLU A 108 -10.24 12.29 2.89
CA GLU A 108 -9.84 13.42 2.04
C GLU A 108 -9.22 13.00 0.68
N ASP A 109 -9.75 11.92 0.09
CA ASP A 109 -9.30 11.36 -1.18
C ASP A 109 -7.76 11.15 -1.23
N PHE A 110 -7.17 10.71 -0.11
CA PHE A 110 -5.71 10.59 0.04
C PHE A 110 -5.05 9.85 -1.13
N PHE A 111 -5.64 8.74 -1.57
CA PHE A 111 -5.06 7.94 -2.65
C PHE A 111 -5.11 8.66 -4.00
N ALA A 112 -6.11 9.51 -4.24
CA ALA A 112 -6.15 10.37 -5.42
C ALA A 112 -5.03 11.43 -5.39
N GLN A 113 -4.64 11.92 -4.21
CA GLN A 113 -3.48 12.82 -4.07
C GLN A 113 -2.18 12.12 -4.46
N ALA A 114 -2.00 10.87 -4.01
CA ALA A 114 -0.83 10.06 -4.37
C ALA A 114 -0.78 9.72 -5.86
N GLN A 115 -1.93 9.41 -6.47
CA GLN A 115 -2.00 9.16 -7.92
C GLN A 115 -1.56 10.41 -8.72
N ARG A 116 -2.04 11.60 -8.35
CA ARG A 116 -1.60 12.86 -8.98
C ARG A 116 -0.10 13.09 -8.88
N ALA A 117 0.54 12.69 -7.77
CA ALA A 117 1.98 12.81 -7.61
C ALA A 117 2.74 11.99 -8.68
N ILE A 118 2.26 10.79 -8.99
CA ILE A 118 2.85 9.92 -10.02
C ILE A 118 2.59 10.43 -11.43
N GLU A 119 1.39 10.95 -11.68
CA GLU A 119 1.03 11.51 -13.00
C GLU A 119 1.86 12.76 -13.34
N ASN A 120 2.46 13.41 -12.34
CA ASN A 120 3.34 14.56 -12.51
C ASN A 120 4.82 14.22 -12.72
N LEU A 121 5.21 12.94 -12.65
CA LEU A 121 6.58 12.50 -12.94
C LEU A 121 6.93 12.78 -14.40
N LYS A 122 8.18 13.19 -14.65
CA LYS A 122 8.68 13.58 -15.97
C LYS A 122 9.79 12.64 -16.42
N ASP A 123 10.03 12.59 -17.74
CA ASP A 123 11.14 11.82 -18.32
C ASP A 123 12.51 12.13 -17.67
N GLU A 124 12.70 13.36 -17.20
CA GLU A 124 13.91 13.78 -16.48
C GLU A 124 14.12 13.01 -15.18
N ASP A 125 13.05 12.71 -14.43
CA ASP A 125 13.11 11.95 -13.19
C ASP A 125 13.60 10.51 -13.46
N PHE A 126 13.09 9.90 -14.54
CA PHE A 126 13.52 8.57 -14.97
C PHE A 126 14.97 8.56 -15.49
N ARG A 127 15.38 9.57 -16.25
CA ARG A 127 16.78 9.71 -16.71
C ARG A 127 17.75 9.89 -15.54
N ALA A 128 17.36 10.68 -14.54
CA ALA A 128 18.16 10.90 -13.34
C ALA A 128 18.37 9.61 -12.55
N ALA A 129 17.33 8.78 -12.40
CA ALA A 129 17.43 7.47 -11.76
C ALA A 129 18.36 6.51 -12.52
N GLN A 130 18.28 6.47 -13.85
CA GLN A 130 19.17 5.64 -14.68
C GLN A 130 20.65 6.02 -14.55
N ALA A 131 20.95 7.32 -14.43
CA ALA A 131 22.33 7.80 -14.29
C ALA A 131 23.00 7.35 -12.97
N GLN A 132 22.23 6.87 -11.99
CA GLN A 132 22.77 6.33 -10.73
C GLN A 132 23.28 4.89 -10.86
N LEU A 133 23.01 4.23 -11.99
CA LEU A 133 23.42 2.84 -12.27
C LEU A 133 24.73 2.72 -13.06
N ILE A 134 25.35 3.84 -13.45
CA ILE A 134 26.55 3.93 -14.29
C ILE A 134 27.65 4.67 -13.53
#